data_AF-A0A261C5S2-F1
#
_entry.id   AF-A0A261C5S2-F1
#
_cell.length_a   1.000
_cell.length_b   1.000
_cell.length_c   1.000
_cell.angle_alpha   90.00
_cell.angle_beta   90.00
_cell.angle_gamma   90.00
#
_symmetry.space_group_name_H-M   'P 1'
#
loop_
_entity.id
_entity.type
_entity.pdbx_description
1 polymer ?
#
loop_
_entity_poly.entity_id
_entity_poly.type
_entity_poly.pdbx_seq_one_letter_code
_entity_poly.pdbx_strand_id
1 'polypeptide(L)'
;MSSKPAFVRFLMLSASVRCRGAFARFLIFGIILQVVLLVLIYKSSKTLSKNQSISSNISCHDLLIKLDPKVLVLLIDLDFLEYLKYEDCRWDETKNVKIGVHVNDKSVIDTTRFDVVFYDSPDNKDFLEFYEDGKRIIPKYRLFFEIRFETRRIGAFEVPKNIQRFIEFYKRSKFVECLGLEMNRKKSKTN
;
A
#
# COMPACT_ATOMS: atom_id res chain seq x y z
N MET A 1 -41.63 53.74 6.46
CA MET A 1 -41.95 52.31 6.30
C MET A 1 -40.88 51.50 7.01
N SER A 2 -41.27 50.81 8.08
CA SER A 2 -40.44 50.04 9.00
C SER A 2 -40.98 48.63 9.05
N SER A 3 -40.13 47.61 8.87
CA SER A 3 -40.43 46.24 9.30
C SER A 3 -39.14 45.43 9.49
N LYS A 4 -38.82 45.12 10.74
CA LYS A 4 -37.92 44.03 11.14
C LYS A 4 -38.77 42.79 11.48
N PRO A 5 -38.25 41.55 11.33
CA PRO A 5 -39.04 40.35 11.51
C PRO A 5 -39.27 40.00 12.99
N ALA A 6 -40.42 39.35 13.19
CA ALA A 6 -41.09 39.10 14.46
C ALA A 6 -40.30 38.18 15.40
N PHE A 7 -40.13 38.70 16.61
CA PHE A 7 -39.63 38.00 17.79
C PHE A 7 -40.70 37.05 18.31
N VAL A 8 -40.26 35.83 18.56
CA VAL A 8 -40.93 34.68 19.18
C VAL A 8 -42.04 35.07 20.18
N ARG A 9 -43.28 34.78 19.79
CA ARG A 9 -44.45 34.76 20.68
C ARG A 9 -44.45 33.41 21.39
N PHE A 10 -43.97 33.35 22.63
CA PHE A 10 -44.24 32.22 23.51
C PHE A 10 -45.01 32.71 24.73
N LEU A 11 -46.18 32.10 24.94
CA LEU A 11 -47.18 32.40 25.93
C LEU A 11 -46.60 32.61 27.34
N MET A 12 -46.81 33.81 27.90
CA MET A 12 -46.92 34.01 29.34
C MET A 12 -48.41 34.01 29.69
N LEU A 13 -48.91 32.86 30.16
CA LEU A 13 -50.14 32.79 30.95
C LEU A 13 -49.77 32.10 32.25
N SER A 14 -49.78 32.90 33.30
CA SER A 14 -49.56 32.52 34.69
C SER A 14 -50.64 31.54 35.17
N ALA A 15 -50.22 30.39 35.67
CA ALA A 15 -51.01 29.60 36.62
C ALA A 15 -50.08 28.95 37.64
N SER A 16 -50.14 29.47 38.85
CA SER A 16 -49.50 28.99 40.08
C SER A 16 -49.79 27.51 40.35
N VAL A 17 -48.78 26.62 40.32
CA VAL A 17 -48.72 25.45 41.23
C VAL A 17 -47.26 25.06 41.50
N ARG A 18 -46.89 25.20 42.77
CA ARG A 18 -45.82 24.52 43.53
C ARG A 18 -45.15 23.31 42.82
N CYS A 19 -43.99 23.51 42.19
CA CYS A 19 -43.09 22.41 41.78
C CYS A 19 -41.63 22.86 41.57
N ARG A 20 -40.98 23.42 42.61
CA ARG A 20 -39.56 23.85 42.54
C ARG A 20 -38.56 22.71 42.33
N GLY A 21 -38.93 21.47 42.65
CA GLY A 21 -38.05 20.30 42.52
C GLY A 21 -38.01 19.67 41.12
N ALA A 22 -39.09 19.80 40.33
CA ALA A 22 -39.20 19.14 39.03
C ALA A 22 -38.38 19.87 37.95
N PHE A 23 -38.41 21.21 37.94
CA PHE A 23 -37.70 22.05 36.97
C PHE A 23 -36.17 21.87 37.04
N ALA A 24 -35.62 21.76 38.25
CA ALA A 24 -34.18 21.52 38.45
C ALA A 24 -33.75 20.15 37.91
N ARG A 25 -34.58 19.12 38.06
CA ARG A 25 -34.31 17.78 37.52
C ARG A 25 -34.28 17.80 35.99
N PHE A 26 -35.22 18.49 35.33
CA PHE A 26 -35.23 18.63 33.87
C PHE A 26 -33.97 19.35 33.33
N LEU A 27 -33.46 20.37 34.02
CA LEU A 27 -32.22 21.04 33.65
C LEU A 27 -31.00 20.12 33.77
N ILE A 28 -30.91 19.33 34.84
CA ILE A 28 -29.82 18.37 35.04
C ILE A 28 -29.84 17.28 33.96
N PHE A 29 -31.01 16.73 33.64
CA PHE A 29 -31.15 15.74 32.56
C PHE A 29 -30.77 16.33 31.19
N GLY A 30 -31.11 17.59 30.92
CA GLY A 30 -30.70 18.28 29.70
C GLY A 30 -29.19 18.43 29.55
N ILE A 31 -28.49 18.80 30.64
CA ILE A 31 -27.02 18.93 30.64
C ILE A 31 -26.34 17.56 30.46
N ILE A 32 -26.81 16.53 31.17
CA ILE A 32 -26.27 15.17 31.05
C ILE A 32 -26.42 14.67 29.62
N LEU A 33 -27.60 14.87 29.00
CA LEU A 33 -27.85 14.46 27.62
C LEU A 33 -26.93 15.18 26.64
N GLN A 34 -26.69 16.48 26.81
CA GLN A 34 -25.75 17.24 25.97
C GLN A 34 -24.31 16.74 26.10
N VAL A 35 -23.84 16.45 27.32
CA VAL A 35 -22.50 15.91 27.56
C VAL A 35 -22.33 14.53 26.93
N VAL A 36 -23.33 13.64 27.09
CA VAL A 36 -23.32 12.31 26.46
C VAL A 36 -23.30 12.44 24.94
N LEU A 37 -24.09 13.34 24.36
CA LEU A 37 -24.09 13.60 22.92
C LEU A 37 -22.72 14.08 22.43
N LEU A 38 -22.08 15.01 23.15
CA LEU A 38 -20.74 15.50 22.84
C LEU A 38 -19.68 14.38 22.92
N VAL A 39 -19.77 13.50 23.92
CA VAL A 39 -18.87 12.34 24.05
C VAL A 39 -19.09 11.34 22.90
N LEU A 40 -20.34 11.09 22.51
CA LEU A 40 -20.66 10.21 21.38
C LEU A 40 -20.18 10.80 20.05
N ILE A 41 -20.36 12.11 19.83
CA ILE A 41 -19.84 12.82 18.65
C ILE A 41 -18.32 12.81 18.65
N TYR A 42 -17.67 13.07 19.78
CA TYR A 42 -16.21 13.01 19.92
C TYR A 42 -15.66 11.61 19.63
N LYS A 43 -16.32 10.56 20.16
CA LYS A 43 -15.92 9.16 19.90
C LYS A 43 -16.16 8.77 18.44
N SER A 44 -17.28 9.20 17.84
CA SER A 44 -17.56 9.03 16.41
C SER A 44 -16.51 9.75 15.54
N SER A 45 -16.15 10.99 15.90
CA SER A 45 -15.11 11.77 15.21
C SER A 45 -13.73 11.12 15.34
N LYS A 46 -13.36 10.59 16.50
CA LYS A 46 -12.10 9.85 16.69
C LYS A 46 -12.08 8.52 15.92
N THR A 47 -13.23 7.88 15.74
CA THR A 47 -13.36 6.64 14.97
C THR A 47 -13.32 6.93 13.46
N LEU A 48 -13.92 8.04 13.02
CA LEU A 48 -13.84 8.55 11.66
C LEU A 48 -12.41 9.01 11.32
N SER A 49 -11.73 9.71 12.23
CA SER A 49 -10.34 10.14 12.07
C SER A 49 -9.34 8.99 12.03
N LYS A 50 -9.62 7.85 12.69
CA LYS A 50 -8.79 6.63 12.57
C LYS A 50 -8.95 5.93 11.20
N ASN A 51 -10.14 6.00 10.60
CA ASN A 51 -10.38 5.49 9.24
C ASN A 51 -10.03 6.54 8.16
N GLN A 52 -9.83 7.79 8.58
CA GLN A 52 -9.40 8.92 7.79
C GLN A 52 -7.95 9.25 8.16
N SER A 53 -7.09 8.22 8.22
CA SER A 53 -5.67 8.40 7.89
C SER A 53 -5.62 8.82 6.43
N ILE A 54 -5.88 10.11 6.22
CA ILE A 54 -5.24 10.95 5.24
C ILE A 54 -4.89 10.16 3.97
N SER A 55 -5.87 10.02 3.09
CA SER A 55 -5.64 10.11 1.64
C SER A 55 -5.05 11.49 1.35
N SER A 56 -3.88 11.80 1.91
CA SER A 56 -2.97 12.73 1.27
C SER A 56 -2.74 12.13 -0.09
N ASN A 57 -2.90 12.92 -1.15
CA ASN A 57 -2.34 12.63 -2.45
C ASN A 57 -0.81 12.55 -2.32
N ILE A 58 -0.30 11.55 -1.61
CA ILE A 58 1.11 11.19 -1.55
C ILE A 58 1.41 10.64 -2.92
N SER A 59 2.36 11.26 -3.61
CA SER A 59 2.85 10.71 -4.85
C SER A 59 3.41 9.32 -4.60
N CYS A 60 3.26 8.43 -5.56
CA CYS A 60 3.96 7.15 -5.58
C CYS A 60 5.47 7.27 -5.30
N HIS A 61 6.04 8.38 -5.75
CA HIS A 61 7.43 8.71 -5.50
C HIS A 61 7.71 8.96 -4.00
N ASP A 62 6.85 9.72 -3.34
CA ASP A 62 6.97 10.03 -1.91
C ASP A 62 6.73 8.79 -1.04
N LEU A 63 5.81 7.91 -1.45
CA LEU A 63 5.58 6.62 -0.79
C LEU A 63 6.84 5.75 -0.83
N LEU A 64 7.48 5.63 -2.00
CA LEU A 64 8.73 4.87 -2.14
C LEU A 64 9.87 5.49 -1.33
N ILE A 65 9.97 6.83 -1.29
CA ILE A 65 10.96 7.52 -0.45
C ILE A 65 10.69 7.25 1.04
N LYS A 66 9.43 7.26 1.48
CA LYS A 66 9.05 7.00 2.88
C LYS A 66 9.44 5.58 3.34
N LEU A 67 9.39 4.60 2.44
CA LEU A 67 9.77 3.23 2.76
C LEU A 67 11.28 3.10 3.06
N ASP A 68 12.13 3.85 2.36
CA ASP A 68 13.57 4.02 2.60
C ASP A 68 14.33 2.74 3.02
N PRO A 69 14.53 1.77 2.10
CA PRO A 69 15.35 0.61 2.38
C PRO A 69 16.82 1.01 2.53
N LYS A 70 17.52 0.40 3.49
CA LYS A 70 18.92 0.72 3.82
C LYS A 70 19.92 0.41 2.71
N VAL A 71 19.54 -0.46 1.78
CA VAL A 71 20.36 -0.92 0.67
C VAL A 71 19.56 -0.77 -0.62
N LEU A 72 20.26 -0.85 -1.75
CA LEU A 72 19.61 -0.85 -3.05
C LEU A 72 18.81 -2.14 -3.23
N VAL A 73 17.51 -2.01 -3.54
CA VAL A 73 16.61 -3.16 -3.67
C VAL A 73 15.80 -3.10 -4.95
N LEU A 74 15.54 -4.26 -5.55
CA LEU A 74 14.66 -4.39 -6.71
C LEU A 74 13.21 -4.49 -6.24
N LEU A 75 12.32 -3.65 -6.76
CA LEU A 75 10.90 -3.78 -6.46
C LEU A 75 10.29 -4.94 -7.25
N ILE A 76 9.79 -5.96 -6.56
CA ILE A 76 9.25 -7.20 -7.17
C ILE A 76 7.81 -7.51 -6.74
N ASP A 77 7.22 -6.72 -5.85
CA ASP A 77 5.84 -6.84 -5.43
C ASP A 77 4.89 -6.56 -6.60
N LEU A 78 4.20 -7.60 -7.08
CA LEU A 78 3.36 -7.50 -8.27
C LEU A 78 2.16 -6.59 -8.06
N ASP A 79 1.57 -6.60 -6.86
CA ASP A 79 0.41 -5.77 -6.54
C ASP A 79 0.85 -4.31 -6.45
N PHE A 80 1.96 -4.05 -5.74
CA PHE A 80 2.54 -2.71 -5.64
C PHE A 80 2.94 -2.15 -7.01
N LEU A 81 3.54 -2.98 -7.87
CA LEU A 81 3.91 -2.60 -9.23
C LEU A 81 2.67 -2.23 -10.07
N GLU A 82 1.57 -2.98 -9.94
CA GLU A 82 0.32 -2.65 -10.64
C GLU A 82 -0.23 -1.29 -10.18
N TYR A 83 -0.18 -0.99 -8.87
CA TYR A 83 -0.51 0.33 -8.34
C TYR A 83 0.37 1.45 -8.92
N LEU A 84 1.69 1.23 -8.97
CA LEU A 84 2.63 2.18 -9.56
C LEU A 84 2.38 2.46 -11.04
N LYS A 85 1.94 1.45 -11.80
CA LYS A 85 1.63 1.57 -13.24
C LYS A 85 0.47 2.53 -13.50
N TYR A 86 -0.51 2.57 -12.60
CA TYR A 86 -1.68 3.45 -12.69
C TYR A 86 -1.52 4.76 -11.90
N GLU A 87 -0.33 5.00 -11.32
CA GLU A 87 -0.06 6.10 -10.40
C GLU A 87 -1.04 6.17 -9.20
N ASP A 88 -1.64 5.03 -8.84
CA ASP A 88 -2.58 4.91 -7.73
C ASP A 88 -1.86 4.35 -6.50
N CYS A 89 -1.19 5.21 -5.73
CA CYS A 89 -0.39 4.79 -4.58
C CYS A 89 -1.14 4.73 -3.25
N ARG A 90 -2.39 4.27 -3.30
CA ARG A 90 -3.16 3.87 -2.12
C ARG A 90 -2.69 2.50 -1.63
N TRP A 91 -1.48 2.45 -1.08
CA TRP A 91 -0.94 1.25 -0.46
C TRP A 91 -1.38 1.12 1.00
N ASP A 92 -1.73 -0.09 1.39
CA ASP A 92 -2.03 -0.41 2.78
C ASP A 92 -0.72 -0.47 3.58
N GLU A 93 -0.48 0.51 4.46
CA GLU A 93 0.74 0.60 5.27
C GLU A 93 0.91 -0.61 6.22
N THR A 94 -0.11 -1.43 6.42
CA THR A 94 0.00 -2.67 7.20
C THR A 94 0.60 -3.83 6.42
N LYS A 95 0.67 -3.72 5.08
CA LYS A 95 1.25 -4.73 4.21
C LYS A 95 2.71 -4.43 3.92
N ASN A 96 3.57 -5.42 4.17
CA ASN A 96 4.97 -5.38 3.80
C ASN A 96 5.10 -5.46 2.28
N VAL A 97 5.89 -4.55 1.71
CA VAL A 97 6.19 -4.56 0.27
C VAL A 97 7.21 -5.64 -0.02
N LYS A 98 6.96 -6.45 -1.05
CA LYS A 98 7.91 -7.47 -1.50
C LYS A 98 9.07 -6.88 -2.32
N ILE A 99 10.30 -7.19 -1.90
CA ILE A 99 11.54 -6.66 -2.50
C ILE A 99 12.56 -7.76 -2.80
N GLY A 100 13.30 -7.57 -3.88
CA GLY A 100 14.46 -8.37 -4.26
C GLY A 100 15.74 -7.75 -3.70
N VAL A 101 16.53 -8.53 -2.97
CA VAL A 101 17.79 -8.07 -2.36
C VAL A 101 18.94 -8.96 -2.81
N HIS A 102 20.06 -8.35 -3.19
CA HIS A 102 21.24 -9.12 -3.57
C HIS A 102 21.77 -9.93 -2.38
N VAL A 103 22.21 -11.17 -2.60
CA VAL A 103 22.72 -12.06 -1.53
C VAL A 103 23.84 -11.44 -0.67
N ASN A 104 24.63 -10.53 -1.24
CA ASN A 104 25.71 -9.82 -0.55
C ASN A 104 25.19 -8.83 0.52
N ASP A 105 23.96 -8.34 0.38
CA ASP A 105 23.36 -7.32 1.26
C ASP A 105 22.45 -7.93 2.34
N LYS A 106 22.47 -9.27 2.46
CA LYS A 106 21.58 -10.04 3.35
C LYS A 106 21.65 -9.64 4.82
N SER A 107 22.82 -9.21 5.31
CA SER A 107 23.01 -8.85 6.72
C SER A 107 22.46 -7.47 7.09
N VAL A 108 22.17 -6.62 6.10
CA VAL A 108 21.82 -5.21 6.32
C VAL A 108 20.32 -4.96 6.21
N ILE A 109 19.59 -5.83 5.50
CA ILE A 109 18.17 -5.62 5.21
C ILE A 109 17.27 -5.91 6.43
N ASP A 110 16.27 -5.04 6.60
CA ASP A 110 15.22 -5.21 7.59
C ASP A 110 14.12 -6.14 7.05
N THR A 111 14.13 -7.39 7.49
CA THR A 111 13.13 -8.41 7.13
C THR A 111 11.79 -8.25 7.86
N THR A 112 11.68 -7.32 8.82
CA THR A 112 10.42 -7.08 9.54
C THR A 112 9.51 -6.11 8.79
N ARG A 113 10.10 -5.17 8.03
CA ARG A 113 9.39 -4.13 7.27
C ARG A 113 9.08 -4.52 5.83
N PHE A 114 9.77 -5.53 5.31
CA PHE A 114 9.69 -5.92 3.91
C PHE A 114 9.55 -7.43 3.78
N ASP A 115 8.85 -7.88 2.75
CA ASP A 115 8.87 -9.28 2.34
C ASP A 115 10.08 -9.49 1.41
N VAL A 116 11.15 -10.09 1.94
CA VAL A 116 12.45 -10.11 1.29
C VAL A 116 12.66 -11.41 0.52
N VAL A 117 12.94 -11.29 -0.78
CA VAL A 117 13.43 -12.38 -1.63
C VAL A 117 14.87 -12.11 -2.01
N PHE A 118 15.76 -13.05 -1.70
CA PHE A 118 17.16 -12.91 -2.09
C PHE A 118 17.38 -13.32 -3.53
N TYR A 119 18.25 -12.60 -4.23
CA TYR A 119 18.71 -12.99 -5.56
C TYR A 119 20.22 -12.89 -5.69
N ASP A 120 20.76 -13.68 -6.61
CA ASP A 120 22.14 -13.59 -7.05
C ASP A 120 22.20 -13.07 -8.50
N SER A 121 23.31 -12.42 -8.85
CA SER A 121 23.59 -11.90 -10.18
C SER A 121 24.98 -12.35 -10.65
N PRO A 122 25.16 -13.64 -11.00
CA PRO A 122 26.48 -14.21 -11.32
C PRO A 122 27.03 -13.66 -12.63
N ASP A 123 28.19 -13.01 -12.67
CA ASP A 123 28.70 -12.27 -13.85
C ASP A 123 28.73 -13.05 -15.17
N ASN A 124 28.86 -14.37 -15.10
CA ASN A 124 28.89 -15.28 -16.25
C ASN A 124 27.51 -15.72 -16.77
N LYS A 125 26.42 -15.23 -16.16
CA LYS A 125 25.05 -15.55 -16.55
C LYS A 125 24.32 -14.29 -16.98
N ASP A 126 23.40 -14.47 -17.92
CA ASP A 126 22.48 -13.45 -18.43
C ASP A 126 21.14 -13.44 -17.68
N PHE A 127 21.06 -14.04 -16.50
CA PHE A 127 19.87 -14.03 -15.64
C PHE A 127 20.20 -13.82 -14.16
N LEU A 128 19.26 -13.18 -13.47
CA LEU A 128 19.15 -13.09 -12.02
C LEU A 128 18.52 -14.38 -11.49
N GLU A 129 19.05 -14.90 -10.41
CA GLU A 129 18.61 -16.14 -9.78
C GLU A 129 17.97 -15.81 -8.43
N PHE A 130 16.65 -15.92 -8.32
CA PHE A 130 15.91 -15.64 -7.09
C PHE A 130 15.67 -16.93 -6.30
N TYR A 131 15.97 -16.87 -5.01
CA TYR A 131 15.80 -17.96 -4.07
C TYR A 131 14.43 -17.87 -3.38
N GLU A 132 13.37 -18.10 -4.15
CA GLU A 132 11.99 -18.31 -3.66
C GLU A 132 11.61 -19.80 -3.80
N ASP A 133 10.50 -20.22 -3.20
CA ASP A 133 9.96 -21.58 -3.33
C ASP A 133 9.74 -21.96 -4.80
N GLY A 134 10.64 -22.81 -5.32
CA GLY A 134 10.68 -23.24 -6.71
C GLY A 134 11.51 -22.35 -7.64
N LYS A 135 12.56 -21.69 -7.11
CA LYS A 135 13.68 -21.00 -7.81
C LYS A 135 13.27 -20.25 -9.08
N ARG A 136 13.35 -18.93 -9.07
CA ARG A 136 12.99 -18.12 -10.25
C ARG A 136 14.23 -17.64 -10.99
N ILE A 137 14.13 -17.59 -12.31
CA ILE A 137 15.15 -16.98 -13.17
C ILE A 137 14.54 -15.81 -13.95
N ILE A 138 15.19 -14.66 -13.89
CA ILE A 138 14.76 -13.46 -14.62
C ILE A 138 15.94 -12.94 -15.44
N PRO A 139 15.81 -12.71 -16.75
CA PRO A 139 16.90 -12.18 -17.56
C PRO A 139 17.52 -10.89 -16.97
N LYS A 140 18.85 -10.80 -17.00
CA LYS A 140 19.67 -9.67 -16.54
C LYS A 140 19.63 -8.50 -17.50
N TYR A 141 20.09 -7.38 -16.96
CA TYR A 141 20.35 -6.16 -17.68
C TYR A 141 21.79 -6.08 -18.19
N ARG A 142 22.17 -6.76 -19.30
CA ARG A 142 23.23 -6.18 -20.16
C ARG A 142 23.38 -6.72 -21.59
N LEU A 143 23.47 -5.73 -22.50
CA LEU A 143 24.17 -5.59 -23.79
C LEU A 143 24.49 -6.86 -24.59
N PHE A 144 23.61 -7.26 -25.50
CA PHE A 144 23.69 -7.06 -26.95
C PHE A 144 22.48 -7.81 -27.53
N PHE A 145 21.54 -7.04 -28.10
CA PHE A 145 20.29 -7.51 -28.70
C PHE A 145 19.27 -8.24 -27.79
N GLU A 146 18.20 -7.48 -27.50
CA GLU A 146 16.82 -7.93 -27.25
C GLU A 146 16.49 -8.75 -25.98
N ILE A 147 16.34 -8.03 -24.85
CA ILE A 147 15.19 -8.02 -23.90
C ILE A 147 15.68 -7.24 -22.66
N ARG A 148 15.37 -5.94 -22.57
CA ARG A 148 15.73 -5.11 -21.40
C ARG A 148 14.53 -5.00 -20.46
N PHE A 149 14.70 -5.24 -19.16
CA PHE A 149 13.86 -4.55 -18.15
C PHE A 149 14.66 -3.39 -17.57
N GLU A 150 14.76 -2.30 -18.32
CA GLU A 150 15.38 -1.11 -17.75
C GLU A 150 14.72 -0.75 -16.42
N THR A 151 15.50 -0.43 -15.40
CA THR A 151 14.99 0.07 -14.13
C THR A 151 15.14 1.59 -14.09
N ARG A 152 14.23 2.26 -13.38
CA ARG A 152 14.37 3.64 -12.91
C ARG A 152 14.67 3.59 -11.41
N ARG A 153 15.54 4.47 -10.92
CA ARG A 153 15.83 4.57 -9.49
C ARG A 153 14.92 5.61 -8.85
N ILE A 154 14.31 5.22 -7.73
CA ILE A 154 13.52 6.11 -6.86
C ILE A 154 14.01 5.84 -5.43
N GLY A 155 14.82 6.76 -4.89
CA GLY A 155 15.56 6.50 -3.66
C GLY A 155 16.44 5.24 -3.78
N ALA A 156 16.32 4.34 -2.81
CA ALA A 156 17.01 3.05 -2.80
C ALA A 156 16.24 1.92 -3.52
N PHE A 157 15.14 2.22 -4.22
CA PHE A 157 14.42 1.26 -5.06
C PHE A 157 14.87 1.31 -6.52
N GLU A 158 15.13 0.15 -7.10
CA GLU A 158 15.16 -0.08 -8.53
C GLU A 158 13.76 -0.54 -8.97
N VAL A 159 13.06 0.32 -9.71
CA VAL A 159 11.70 0.06 -10.20
C VAL A 159 11.75 -0.26 -11.69
N PRO A 160 11.17 -1.37 -12.17
CA PRO A 160 11.10 -1.67 -13.60
C PRO A 160 10.41 -0.53 -14.38
N LYS A 161 11.03 -0.04 -15.47
CA LYS A 161 10.44 0.98 -16.35
C LYS A 161 9.23 0.44 -17.12
N ASN A 162 9.36 -0.78 -17.66
CA ASN A 162 8.22 -1.48 -18.27
C ASN A 162 7.62 -2.45 -17.25
N ILE A 163 6.77 -1.89 -16.38
CA ILE A 163 6.14 -2.60 -15.27
C ILE A 163 5.33 -3.80 -15.80
N GLN A 164 4.49 -3.60 -16.82
CA GLN A 164 3.65 -4.66 -17.38
C GLN A 164 4.48 -5.86 -17.85
N ARG A 165 5.56 -5.59 -18.59
CA ARG A 165 6.46 -6.64 -19.07
C ARG A 165 7.10 -7.37 -17.89
N PHE A 166 7.61 -6.63 -16.91
CA PHE A 166 8.23 -7.23 -15.72
C PHE A 166 7.26 -8.16 -14.99
N ILE A 167 6.03 -7.71 -14.73
CA ILE A 167 5.00 -8.51 -14.06
C ILE A 167 4.75 -9.83 -14.80
N GLU A 168 4.56 -9.80 -16.11
CA GLU A 168 4.30 -11.01 -16.90
C GLU A 168 5.49 -11.98 -16.92
N PHE A 169 6.72 -11.46 -16.98
CA PHE A 169 7.91 -12.30 -16.88
C PHE A 169 8.07 -12.89 -15.48
N TYR A 170 7.84 -12.10 -14.43
CA TYR A 170 7.93 -12.57 -13.05
C TYR A 170 6.89 -13.67 -12.77
N LYS A 171 5.67 -13.56 -13.29
CA LYS A 171 4.65 -14.64 -13.18
C LYS A 171 5.13 -15.96 -13.80
N ARG A 172 5.87 -15.89 -14.92
CA ARG A 172 6.35 -17.05 -15.68
C ARG A 172 7.75 -17.53 -15.30
N SER A 173 8.43 -16.84 -14.40
CA SER A 173 9.85 -17.10 -14.06
C SER A 173 10.07 -18.30 -13.15
N LYS A 174 9.00 -18.84 -12.55
CA LYS A 174 9.08 -19.98 -11.63
C LYS A 174 9.55 -21.21 -12.39
N PHE A 175 10.66 -21.80 -11.94
CA PHE A 175 11.12 -23.05 -12.49
C PHE A 175 10.12 -24.14 -12.14
N VAL A 176 9.54 -24.76 -13.16
CA VAL A 176 8.76 -25.98 -13.02
C VAL A 176 9.71 -27.11 -13.35
N GLU A 177 9.87 -28.06 -12.43
CA GLU A 177 10.62 -29.27 -12.71
C GLU A 177 9.92 -30.01 -13.85
N CYS A 178 10.46 -29.90 -15.06
CA CYS A 178 9.96 -30.65 -16.20
C CYS A 178 10.09 -32.15 -15.86
N LEU A 179 9.04 -32.93 -16.12
CA LEU A 179 8.88 -34.36 -15.78
C LEU A 179 9.90 -35.33 -16.43
N GLY A 180 11.17 -34.96 -16.58
CA GLY A 180 12.21 -35.83 -17.15
C GLY A 180 11.87 -36.36 -18.55
N LEU A 181 10.99 -35.67 -19.29
CA LEU A 181 10.59 -36.11 -20.62
C LEU A 181 11.77 -35.94 -21.57
N GLU A 182 12.45 -37.04 -21.86
CA GLU A 182 13.51 -37.10 -22.87
C GLU A 182 12.91 -36.77 -24.25
N MET A 183 13.14 -35.54 -24.73
CA MET A 183 12.82 -35.19 -26.10
C MET A 183 13.88 -35.76 -27.04
N ASN A 184 13.58 -36.89 -27.67
CA ASN A 184 14.35 -37.44 -28.77
C ASN A 184 14.27 -36.51 -30.00
N ARG A 185 15.15 -35.50 -30.07
CA ARG A 185 15.30 -34.67 -31.27
C ARG A 185 15.93 -35.51 -32.38
N LYS A 186 15.10 -36.02 -33.29
CA LYS A 186 15.61 -36.57 -34.55
C LYS A 186 16.31 -35.43 -35.28
N LYS A 187 17.62 -35.56 -35.51
CA LYS A 187 18.36 -34.66 -36.40
C LYS A 187 17.68 -34.72 -37.77
N SER A 188 17.06 -33.62 -38.20
CA SER A 188 16.60 -33.50 -39.58
C SER A 188 17.82 -33.65 -40.47
N LYS A 189 17.84 -34.68 -41.31
CA LYS A 189 18.87 -34.83 -42.34
C LYS A 189 18.76 -33.61 -43.24
N THR A 190 19.80 -32.79 -43.24
CA THR A 190 20.03 -31.78 -44.27
C THR A 190 20.22 -32.55 -45.57
N ASN A 191 19.28 -32.42 -46.50
CA ASN A 191 19.48 -32.83 -47.89
C ASN A 191 20.30 -31.76 -48.61
#